data_AF-A0A543E204-F1
#
_entry.id   AF-A0A543E204-F1
#
_cell.length_a   1.000
_cell.length_b   1.000
_cell.length_c   1.000
_cell.angle_alpha   90.00
_cell.angle_beta   90.00
_cell.angle_gamma   90.00
#
_symmetry.space_group_name_H-M   'P 1'
#
loop_
_entity.id
_entity.type
_entity.pdbx_description
1 polymer ?
#
loop_
_entity_poly.entity_id
_entity_poly.type
_entity_poly.pdbx_seq_one_letter_code
_entity_poly.pdbx_strand_id
1 'polypeptide(L)' 'MAREPGMATRLLAAHVDDGAGRCRVCSIGGQAGRAAAWPCLIRLYADQAQATVRGVDRIAPTAAHLLGG' A
#
# COMPACT_ATOMS: atom_id res chain seq x y z
N MET A 1 0.82 13.99 8.28
CA MET A 1 1.54 12.98 7.46
C MET A 1 0.81 12.88 6.13
N ALA A 2 1.46 13.24 5.03
CA ALA A 2 0.82 13.39 3.71
C ALA A 2 0.51 12.01 3.09
N ARG A 3 -0.73 11.79 2.66
CA ARG A 3 -1.07 10.73 1.73
C ARG A 3 -0.57 11.15 0.36
N GLU A 4 0.61 10.70 -0.04
CA GLU A 4 1.16 10.97 -1.38
C GLU A 4 0.26 10.32 -2.45
N PRO A 5 -0.54 11.09 -3.21
CA PRO A 5 -1.49 10.52 -4.15
C PRO A 5 -0.75 9.74 -5.23
N GLY A 6 -1.18 8.51 -5.47
CA GLY A 6 -0.57 7.65 -6.50
C GLY A 6 0.75 6.96 -6.09
N MET A 7 1.26 7.18 -4.87
CA MET A 7 2.44 6.45 -4.38
C MET A 7 2.21 4.94 -4.34
N ALA A 8 1.04 4.51 -3.85
CA ALA A 8 0.66 3.10 -3.83
C ALA A 8 0.63 2.50 -5.25
N THR A 9 0.10 3.24 -6.23
CA THR A 9 0.09 2.82 -7.64
C THR A 9 1.50 2.66 -8.19
N ARG A 10 2.40 3.61 -7.90
CA ARG A 10 3.81 3.54 -8.33
C ARG A 10 4.53 2.35 -7.72
N LEU A 11 4.31 2.08 -6.43
CA LEU A 11 4.89 0.92 -5.75
C LEU A 11 4.40 -0.40 -6.33
N LEU A 12 3.09 -0.53 -6.62
CA LEU A 12 2.53 -1.72 -7.27
C LEU A 12 3.10 -1.97 -8.68
N ALA A 13 3.38 -0.90 -9.43
CA ALA A 13 3.98 -0.99 -10.76
C ALA A 13 5.48 -1.32 -10.73
N ALA A 14 6.20 -0.83 -9.72
CA ALA A 14 7.62 -1.10 -9.57
C ALA A 14 7.90 -2.50 -8.98
N HIS A 15 7.13 -2.90 -7.98
CA HIS A 15 7.29 -4.19 -7.29
C HIS A 15 6.48 -5.27 -8.00
N VAL A 16 7.11 -5.86 -9.02
CA VAL A 16 6.59 -6.96 -9.85
C VAL A 16 7.40 -8.24 -9.66
N ASP A 17 6.80 -9.39 -10.00
CA ASP A 17 7.47 -10.68 -10.03
C ASP A 17 8.60 -10.66 -11.08
N ASP A 18 9.76 -11.21 -10.72
CA ASP A 18 10.88 -11.42 -11.63
C ASP A 18 10.75 -12.72 -12.45
N GLY A 19 9.74 -13.54 -12.15
CA GLY A 19 9.47 -14.83 -12.80
C GLY A 19 10.14 -16.02 -12.13
N ALA A 20 10.91 -15.78 -11.05
CA ALA A 20 11.55 -16.80 -10.22
C ALA A 20 11.00 -16.79 -8.78
N GLY A 21 9.81 -16.20 -8.57
CA GLY A 21 9.20 -16.08 -7.25
C GLY A 21 9.86 -15.02 -6.38
N ARG A 22 10.50 -14.01 -6.99
CA ARG A 22 11.10 -12.88 -6.28
C ARG A 22 10.61 -11.55 -6.84
N CYS A 23 10.60 -10.53 -6.01
CA CYS A 23 10.34 -9.17 -6.44
C CYS A 23 11.54 -8.60 -7.19
N ARG A 24 11.31 -8.07 -8.40
CA ARG A 24 12.34 -7.49 -9.26
C ARG A 24 13.14 -6.37 -8.59
N VAL A 25 12.47 -5.48 -7.86
CA VAL A 25 13.12 -4.35 -7.18
C VAL A 25 13.86 -4.79 -5.92
N CYS A 26 13.24 -5.63 -5.11
CA CYS A 26 13.83 -6.08 -3.85
C CYS A 26 15.00 -7.07 -4.05
N SER A 27 15.08 -7.71 -5.22
CA SER A 27 16.19 -8.58 -5.61
C SER A 27 17.45 -7.81 -6.03
N ILE A 28 17.33 -6.52 -6.33
CA ILE A 28 18.43 -5.67 -6.79
C ILE A 28 18.84 -4.75 -5.62
N GLY A 29 19.74 -5.22 -4.74
CA GLY A 29 20.34 -4.40 -3.67
C GLY A 29 20.58 -5.13 -2.34
N GLY A 30 21.05 -4.40 -1.32
CA GLY A 30 21.41 -4.94 0.01
C GLY A 30 20.26 -5.54 0.84
N GLN A 31 19.04 -5.53 0.29
CA GLN A 31 17.84 -6.18 0.84
C GLN A 31 17.66 -7.61 0.31
N ALA A 32 18.61 -8.12 -0.48
CA ALA A 32 18.63 -9.47 -1.02
C ALA A 32 18.56 -10.49 0.12
N GLY A 33 17.34 -10.98 0.37
CA GLY A 33 16.97 -11.78 1.54
C GLY A 33 15.46 -11.98 1.58
N ARG A 34 14.84 -12.10 2.76
CA ARG A 34 13.38 -12.30 2.90
C ARG A 34 12.54 -11.23 2.22
N ALA A 35 13.05 -10.01 2.10
CA ALA A 35 12.36 -8.91 1.43
C ALA A 35 12.25 -9.10 -0.10
N ALA A 36 13.06 -9.98 -0.69
CA ALA A 36 13.04 -10.28 -2.11
C ALA A 36 12.02 -11.34 -2.50
N ALA A 37 11.43 -12.11 -1.57
CA ALA A 37 10.39 -13.09 -1.92
C ALA A 37 9.17 -12.42 -2.55
N TRP A 38 8.55 -13.08 -3.52
CA TRP A 38 7.29 -12.63 -4.13
C TRP A 38 6.07 -13.29 -3.46
N PRO A 39 5.01 -12.52 -3.11
CA PRO A 39 4.93 -11.07 -3.13
C PRO A 39 5.75 -10.42 -2.00
N CYS A 40 6.46 -9.34 -2.30
CA CYS A 40 7.27 -8.66 -1.29
C CYS A 40 6.41 -7.79 -0.37
N LEU A 41 6.88 -7.52 0.85
CA LEU A 41 6.16 -6.72 1.86
C LEU A 41 5.71 -5.35 1.32
N ILE A 42 6.55 -4.66 0.53
CA ILE A 42 6.21 -3.35 -0.05
C ILE A 42 4.99 -3.45 -0.98
N ARG A 43 4.90 -4.52 -1.79
CA ARG A 43 3.74 -4.75 -2.65
C ARG A 43 2.49 -4.98 -1.82
N LEU A 44 2.59 -5.80 -0.77
CA LEU A 44 1.47 -6.09 0.14
C LEU A 44 0.95 -4.81 0.81
N TYR A 45 1.83 -3.95 1.31
CA TYR A 45 1.43 -2.67 1.90
C TYR A 45 0.85 -1.69 0.87
N ALA A 46 1.38 -1.65 -0.36
CA ALA A 46 0.85 -0.81 -1.41
C ALA A 46 -0.56 -1.27 -1.86
N ASP A 47 -0.80 -2.58 -1.89
CA ASP A 47 -2.11 -3.17 -2.18
C ASP A 47 -3.13 -2.78 -1.09
N GLN A 48 -2.76 -2.92 0.18
CA GLN A 48 -3.59 -2.50 1.32
C GLN A 48 -3.90 -0.99 1.29
N ALA A 49 -2.92 -0.16 0.95
CA ALA A 49 -3.10 1.27 0.80
C ALA A 49 -4.06 1.62 -0.36
N GLN A 50 -3.94 0.93 -1.51
CA GLN A 50 -4.87 1.09 -2.62
C GLN A 50 -6.29 0.65 -2.24
N ALA A 51 -6.46 -0.45 -1.50
CA ALA A 51 -7.76 -0.90 -1.01
C ALA A 51 -8.42 0.15 -0.10
N THR A 52 -7.62 0.83 0.73
CA THR A 52 -8.09 1.92 1.60
C THR A 52 -8.59 3.11 0.79
N VAL A 53 -7.87 3.50 -0.27
CA VAL A 53 -8.26 4.58 -1.18
C VAL A 53 -9.49 4.21 -2.02
N ARG A 54 -9.61 2.95 -2.46
CA ARG A 54 -10.71 2.46 -3.29
C ARG A 54 -12.00 2.17 -2.50
N GLY A 55 -11.94 2.05 -1.17
CA GLY A 55 -13.05 1.49 -0.38
C GLY A 55 -13.40 2.11 0.97
N VAL A 56 -12.66 3.07 1.54
CA VAL A 56 -13.04 3.71 2.83
C VAL A 56 -12.73 5.21 2.82
N ASP A 57 -13.67 5.98 2.28
CA ASP A 57 -14.21 7.15 2.98
C ASP A 57 -15.36 6.65 3.87
N ARG A 58 -15.00 6.04 5.00
CA ARG A 58 -15.94 5.79 6.11
C ARG A 58 -15.28 6.24 7.40
N ILE A 59 -15.08 7.54 7.49
CA ILE A 59 -15.18 8.25 8.77
C ILE A 59 -16.35 9.22 8.58
N ALA A 60 -17.57 8.71 8.73
CA ALA A 60 -18.65 9.58 9.17
C ALA A 60 -18.33 9.92 10.63
N PRO A 61 -18.14 11.19 11.02
CA PRO A 61 -18.22 11.53 12.43
C PRO A 61 -19.69 11.45 12.84
N THR A 62 -20.13 10.30 13.35
CA THR A 62 -21.30 10.25 14.22
C THR A 62 -20.95 10.88 15.57
N ALA A 63 -21.18 12.18 15.65
CA ALA A 63 -21.63 12.90 16.84
C ALA A 63 -22.55 14.01 16.28
N ALA A 64 -23.87 13.83 16.15
CA ALA A 64 -24.80 13.47 17.22
C ALA A 64 -24.42 14.15 18.55
N HIS A 65 -24.28 15.48 18.53
CA HIS A 65 -24.62 16.36 19.64
C HIS A 65 -24.82 17.79 19.09
N LEU A 66 -25.93 18.42 19.47
CA LEU A 66 -26.29 19.84 19.30
C LEU A 66 -27.14 20.23 18.06
N LEU A 67 -28.36 19.70 18.01
CA LEU A 67 -29.54 20.54 17.73
C LEU A 67 -30.21 20.85 19.09
N GLY A 68 -30.51 22.12 19.33
CA GLY A 68 -31.19 22.65 20.51
C GLY A 68 -30.27 23.62 21.26
N GLY A 69 -30.57 24.90 21.39
CA GLY A 69 -31.78 25.70 21.14
C GLY A 69 -31.59 27.00 21.88
#